data_AF-S7PPU5-F1
#
_entry.id   AF-S7PPU5-F1
#
_cell.length_a   1.000
_cell.length_b   1.000
_cell.length_c   1.000
_cell.angle_alpha   90.00
_cell.angle_beta   90.00
_cell.angle_gamma   90.00
#
_symmetry.space_group_name_H-M   'P 1'
#
loop_
_entity.id
_entity.type
_entity.pdbx_description
1 polymer ?
#
loop_
_entity_poly.entity_id
_entity_poly.type
_entity_poly.pdbx_seq_one_letter_code
_entity_poly.pdbx_strand_id
1 'polypeptide(L)'
;MRSTPVQTTLVSACNQSDSYLVQLSDDDDEHLNVLSPSYAFEDLEISTQSADSDVLTMYKRVDRKIKPVPGIFPEDARVIRKFPENPLDSLPMLPVTPPDFKPTVKFTAERLGKIGVNSDGFLWPEE
;
A
#
# COMPACT_ATOMS: atom_id res chain seq x y z
N MET A 1 23.14 -27.01 41.09
CA MET A 1 22.64 -25.72 40.57
C MET A 1 23.75 -25.09 39.74
N ARG A 2 23.69 -25.17 38.41
CA ARG A 2 24.67 -24.54 37.51
C ARG A 2 24.00 -23.35 36.85
N SER A 3 24.39 -22.16 37.29
CA SER A 3 23.98 -20.88 36.70
C SER A 3 24.81 -20.65 35.43
N THR A 4 24.14 -20.51 34.29
CA THR A 4 24.78 -20.06 33.04
C THR A 4 24.48 -18.58 32.83
N PRO A 5 25.49 -17.73 32.58
CA PRO A 5 25.30 -16.30 32.37
C PRO A 5 24.72 -16.02 30.97
N VAL A 6 23.73 -15.12 30.93
CA VAL A 6 23.17 -14.50 29.72
C VAL A 6 24.26 -13.66 29.05
N GLN A 7 24.66 -14.01 27.83
CA GLN A 7 25.53 -13.15 27.02
C GLN A 7 24.67 -12.17 26.22
N THR A 8 24.82 -10.89 26.53
CA THR A 8 24.34 -9.77 25.72
C THR A 8 25.49 -9.33 24.81
N THR A 9 25.26 -9.24 23.51
CA THR A 9 26.15 -8.53 22.58
C THR A 9 25.34 -7.62 21.67
N LEU A 10 25.74 -6.35 21.66
CA LEU A 10 25.30 -5.25 20.81
C LEU A 10 26.37 -5.01 19.75
N VAL A 11 26.02 -4.92 18.46
CA VAL A 11 26.66 -4.08 17.41
C VAL A 11 26.05 -4.46 16.05
N SER A 12 25.94 -3.64 15.01
CA SER A 12 26.16 -2.21 14.76
C SER A 12 25.45 -1.91 13.42
N ALA A 13 25.10 -0.64 13.18
CA ALA A 13 24.39 -0.17 12.01
C ALA A 13 25.16 -0.30 10.68
N CYS A 14 24.45 -0.28 9.55
CA CYS A 14 24.96 0.36 8.32
C CYS A 14 23.79 0.79 7.42
N ASN A 15 23.63 2.11 7.27
CA ASN A 15 22.83 2.75 6.25
C ASN A 15 23.54 2.63 4.90
N GLN A 16 22.81 2.33 3.83
CA GLN A 16 23.12 2.81 2.48
C GLN A 16 21.82 2.91 1.68
N SER A 17 21.28 4.12 1.66
CA SER A 17 20.35 4.58 0.65
C SER A 17 21.15 4.79 -0.64
N ASP A 18 21.01 3.88 -1.60
CA ASP A 18 21.52 4.14 -2.95
C ASP A 18 20.58 5.13 -3.65
N SER A 19 21.02 6.39 -3.63
CA SER A 19 20.51 7.46 -4.45
C SER A 19 20.99 7.27 -5.89
N TYR A 20 20.07 7.04 -6.83
CA TYR A 20 20.36 7.12 -8.25
C TYR A 20 20.05 8.55 -8.74
N LEU A 21 21.09 9.22 -9.19
CA LEU A 21 21.01 10.52 -9.87
C LEU A 21 20.72 10.24 -11.35
N VAL A 22 19.50 10.56 -11.80
CA VAL A 22 19.17 10.56 -13.23
C VAL A 22 19.68 11.87 -13.82
N GLN A 23 20.75 11.82 -14.60
CA GLN A 23 21.12 12.95 -15.45
C GLN A 23 20.29 12.84 -16.74
N LEU A 24 19.26 13.67 -16.85
CA LEU A 24 18.64 13.96 -18.14
C LEU A 24 19.51 15.03 -18.80
N SER A 25 20.32 14.59 -19.76
CA SER A 25 20.93 15.49 -20.73
C SER A 25 19.96 15.58 -21.91
N ASP A 26 19.38 16.76 -22.10
CA ASP A 26 18.72 17.14 -23.33
C ASP A 26 19.82 17.47 -24.34
N ASP A 27 20.20 16.52 -25.21
CA ASP A 27 20.95 16.80 -26.46
C ASP A 27 20.90 15.55 -27.36
N ASP A 28 19.94 15.58 -28.29
CA ASP A 28 19.94 15.14 -29.70
C ASP A 28 20.59 13.81 -30.14
N ASP A 29 19.73 13.01 -30.78
CA ASP A 29 19.96 12.08 -31.90
C ASP A 29 21.32 11.38 -31.99
N GLU A 30 21.36 10.06 -31.72
CA GLU A 30 22.00 9.13 -32.66
C GLU A 30 21.37 7.72 -32.57
N HIS A 31 21.09 7.19 -33.75
CA HIS A 31 20.48 5.91 -34.05
C HIS A 31 21.13 4.73 -33.31
N LEU A 32 20.39 4.08 -32.40
CA LEU A 32 20.73 2.74 -31.92
C LEU A 32 20.56 1.73 -33.05
N ASN A 33 21.61 1.55 -33.84
CA ASN A 33 21.70 0.49 -34.83
C ASN A 33 22.12 -0.81 -34.14
N VAL A 34 21.14 -1.54 -33.59
CA VAL A 34 21.36 -2.92 -33.13
C VAL A 34 20.89 -3.86 -34.23
N LEU A 35 21.89 -4.42 -34.92
CA LEU A 35 21.81 -5.42 -35.97
C LEU A 35 20.70 -6.46 -35.71
N SER A 36 19.62 -6.39 -36.50
CA SER A 36 18.68 -7.51 -36.63
C SER A 36 19.19 -8.43 -37.76
N PRO A 37 19.55 -9.68 -37.45
CA PRO A 37 19.94 -10.66 -38.45
C PRO A 37 18.80 -10.89 -39.46
N SER A 38 19.15 -10.94 -40.74
CA SER A 38 18.27 -11.33 -41.83
C SER A 38 17.61 -12.68 -41.51
N TYR A 39 16.37 -12.64 -41.03
CA TYR A 39 15.56 -13.84 -40.91
C TYR A 39 14.54 -13.80 -42.05
N ALA A 40 14.81 -14.60 -43.08
CA ALA A 40 13.86 -14.89 -44.13
C ALA A 40 12.59 -15.47 -43.49
N PHE A 41 11.50 -14.71 -43.55
CA PHE A 41 10.18 -15.20 -43.20
C PHE A 41 9.68 -16.01 -44.40
N GLU A 42 10.06 -17.28 -44.43
CA GLU A 42 9.46 -18.24 -45.36
C GLU A 42 8.12 -18.69 -44.78
N ASP A 43 7.07 -18.49 -45.57
CA ASP A 43 5.67 -18.77 -45.25
C ASP A 43 5.48 -20.27 -44.95
N LEU A 44 5.58 -20.64 -43.68
CA LEU A 44 5.15 -21.94 -43.20
C LEU A 44 3.63 -21.91 -43.01
N GLU A 45 2.92 -22.47 -43.99
CA GLU A 45 1.51 -22.83 -43.91
C GLU A 45 1.29 -23.76 -42.70
N ILE A 46 0.81 -23.20 -41.60
CA ILE A 46 0.42 -23.99 -40.43
C ILE A 46 -0.93 -24.65 -40.76
N SER A 47 -0.86 -25.88 -41.25
CA SER A 47 -2.03 -26.78 -41.30
C SER A 47 -2.47 -27.05 -39.86
N THR A 48 -3.52 -26.38 -39.42
CA THR A 48 -4.14 -26.60 -38.11
C THR A 48 -4.88 -27.93 -38.12
N GLN A 49 -4.15 -29.02 -37.91
CA GLN A 49 -4.75 -30.28 -37.51
C GLN A 49 -4.84 -30.28 -35.98
N SER A 50 -6.05 -30.05 -35.50
CA SER A 50 -6.41 -30.02 -34.08
C SER A 50 -6.26 -31.40 -33.45
N ALA A 51 -5.02 -31.77 -33.12
CA ALA A 51 -4.75 -32.77 -32.11
C ALA A 51 -4.37 -32.00 -30.83
N ASP A 52 -5.29 -31.97 -29.87
CA ASP A 52 -5.03 -31.45 -28.52
C ASP A 52 -3.95 -32.32 -27.86
N SER A 53 -2.69 -31.96 -28.10
CA SER A 53 -1.57 -32.48 -27.34
C SER A 53 -1.60 -31.81 -25.97
N ASP A 54 -1.98 -32.57 -24.96
CA ASP A 54 -1.85 -32.12 -23.57
C ASP A 54 -0.37 -32.07 -23.20
N VAL A 55 0.25 -30.92 -23.44
CA VAL A 55 1.57 -30.58 -22.93
C VAL A 55 1.49 -30.61 -21.40
N LEU A 56 2.20 -31.56 -20.79
CA LEU A 56 2.30 -31.74 -19.34
C LEU A 56 3.13 -30.61 -18.71
N THR A 57 2.54 -29.41 -18.64
CA THR A 57 3.09 -28.30 -17.86
C THR A 57 2.65 -28.40 -16.40
N MET A 58 3.47 -27.90 -15.48
CA MET A 58 3.16 -27.94 -14.04
C MET A 58 1.87 -27.18 -13.66
N TYR A 59 1.45 -26.22 -14.50
CA TYR A 59 0.26 -25.40 -14.30
C TYR A 59 -0.65 -25.42 -15.53
N LYS A 60 -1.95 -25.14 -15.32
CA LYS A 60 -2.93 -24.99 -16.40
C LYS A 60 -2.72 -23.69 -17.17
N ARG A 61 -2.89 -23.74 -18.49
CA ARG A 61 -2.85 -22.57 -19.36
C ARG A 61 -4.04 -21.65 -19.10
N VAL A 62 -3.86 -20.36 -19.39
CA VAL A 62 -4.83 -19.28 -19.07
C VAL A 62 -6.13 -19.41 -19.85
N ASP A 63 -6.07 -19.83 -21.11
CA ASP A 63 -7.21 -20.15 -21.99
C ASP A 63 -8.08 -21.28 -21.44
N ARG A 64 -7.48 -22.21 -20.68
CA ARG A 64 -8.17 -23.33 -20.02
C ARG A 64 -8.56 -23.02 -18.56
N LYS A 65 -8.55 -21.76 -18.14
CA LYS A 65 -8.92 -21.35 -16.78
C LYS A 65 -10.44 -21.41 -16.59
N ILE A 66 -10.88 -22.31 -15.72
CA ILE A 66 -12.28 -22.38 -15.28
C ILE A 66 -12.49 -21.37 -14.15
N LYS A 67 -13.48 -20.48 -14.29
CA LYS A 67 -13.93 -19.59 -13.22
C LYS A 67 -14.99 -20.35 -12.40
N PRO A 68 -14.79 -20.56 -11.08
CA PRO A 68 -15.80 -21.21 -10.27
C PRO A 68 -17.06 -20.34 -10.22
N VAL A 69 -18.22 -21.00 -10.13
CA VAL A 69 -19.49 -20.29 -9.89
C VAL A 69 -19.44 -19.74 -8.47
N PRO A 70 -19.67 -18.42 -8.27
CA PRO A 70 -19.72 -17.87 -6.92
C PRO A 70 -20.87 -18.51 -6.14
N GLY A 71 -20.54 -19.18 -5.04
CA GLY A 71 -21.52 -19.75 -4.13
C GLY A 71 -22.14 -18.71 -3.20
N ILE A 72 -23.22 -19.08 -2.53
CA ILE A 72 -23.81 -18.26 -1.45
C ILE A 72 -22.84 -18.26 -0.26
N PHE A 73 -22.60 -17.10 0.32
CA PHE A 73 -21.76 -16.99 1.51
C PHE A 73 -22.42 -17.71 2.70
N PRO A 74 -21.74 -18.68 3.34
CA PRO A 74 -22.35 -19.50 4.37
C PRO A 74 -22.75 -18.67 5.61
N GLU A 75 -23.89 -19.02 6.20
CA GLU A 75 -24.42 -18.35 7.40
C GLU A 75 -23.44 -18.42 8.58
N ASP A 76 -22.76 -19.55 8.75
CA ASP A 76 -21.81 -19.79 9.84
C ASP A 76 -20.56 -18.89 9.75
N ALA A 77 -20.22 -18.39 8.56
CA ALA A 77 -19.10 -17.47 8.36
C ALA A 77 -19.50 -16.00 8.52
N ARG A 78 -20.77 -15.70 8.82
CA ARG A 78 -21.22 -14.32 8.99
C ARG A 78 -20.65 -13.72 10.27
N VAL A 79 -20.04 -12.55 10.13
CA VAL A 79 -19.53 -11.78 11.27
C VAL A 79 -20.71 -11.16 12.01
N ILE A 80 -21.03 -11.68 13.19
CA ILE A 80 -22.05 -11.11 14.07
C ILE A 80 -21.41 -10.06 14.98
N ARG A 81 -21.70 -8.78 14.76
CA ARG A 81 -21.27 -7.70 15.65
C ARG A 81 -22.21 -7.63 16.85
N LYS A 82 -21.70 -7.91 18.05
CA LYS A 82 -22.44 -7.80 19.31
C LYS A 82 -21.79 -6.74 20.20
N PHE A 83 -22.61 -5.87 20.79
CA PHE A 83 -22.20 -4.95 21.85
C PHE A 83 -22.71 -5.53 23.18
N PRO A 84 -21.85 -6.11 24.03
CA PRO A 84 -22.28 -6.73 25.29
C PRO A 84 -22.77 -5.71 26.32
N GLU A 85 -22.23 -4.49 26.26
CA GLU A 85 -22.54 -3.37 27.16
C GLU A 85 -22.60 -2.06 26.34
N ASN A 86 -23.16 -1.00 26.93
CA ASN A 86 -23.22 0.30 26.27
C ASN A 86 -21.81 0.92 26.19
N PRO A 87 -21.28 1.18 24.98
CA PRO A 87 -19.91 1.68 24.81
C PRO A 87 -19.70 3.09 25.40
N LEU A 88 -20.77 3.85 25.64
CA LEU A 88 -20.69 5.19 26.21
C LEU A 88 -20.43 5.17 27.73
N ASP A 89 -20.79 4.10 28.42
CA ASP A 89 -20.71 4.03 29.89
C ASP A 89 -19.25 3.99 30.38
N SER A 90 -18.33 3.51 29.54
CA SER A 90 -16.89 3.49 29.85
C SER A 90 -16.18 4.81 29.52
N LEU A 91 -16.84 5.77 28.84
CA LEU A 91 -16.17 6.97 28.38
C LEU A 91 -16.06 8.01 29.51
N PRO A 92 -14.89 8.63 29.72
CA PRO A 92 -14.77 9.73 30.65
C PRO A 92 -15.55 10.95 30.13
N MET A 93 -16.21 11.66 31.03
CA MET A 93 -16.85 12.94 30.68
C MET A 93 -15.78 13.96 30.31
N LEU A 94 -15.89 14.53 29.10
CA LEU A 94 -15.02 15.60 28.66
C LEU A 94 -15.49 16.95 29.23
N PRO A 95 -14.57 17.88 29.52
CA PRO A 95 -14.93 19.23 29.90
C PRO A 95 -15.61 19.94 28.71
N VAL A 96 -16.67 20.68 28.99
CA VAL A 96 -17.42 21.45 27.97
C VAL A 96 -16.56 22.57 27.38
N THR A 97 -15.72 23.18 28.22
CA THR A 97 -14.82 24.27 27.83
C THR A 97 -13.40 23.73 27.73
N PRO A 98 -12.70 23.95 26.60
CA PRO A 98 -11.30 23.53 26.48
C PRO A 98 -10.40 24.32 27.46
N PRO A 99 -9.26 23.74 27.86
CA PRO A 99 -8.28 24.44 28.69
C PRO A 99 -7.56 25.56 27.92
N ASP A 100 -6.99 26.51 28.66
CA ASP A 100 -6.24 27.61 28.08
C ASP A 100 -5.05 27.14 27.23
N PHE A 101 -4.83 27.83 26.12
CA PHE A 101 -3.76 27.52 25.18
C PHE A 101 -2.37 27.75 25.80
N LYS A 102 -1.50 26.73 25.72
CA LYS A 102 -0.10 26.81 26.15
C LYS A 102 0.84 26.61 24.95
N PRO A 103 1.64 27.62 24.56
CA PRO A 103 2.53 27.50 23.42
C PRO A 103 3.58 26.40 23.66
N THR A 104 3.72 25.52 22.69
CA THR A 104 4.67 24.40 22.71
C THR A 104 5.76 24.64 21.67
N VAL A 105 6.89 23.93 21.75
CA VAL A 105 8.02 24.05 20.82
C VAL A 105 7.62 24.03 19.34
N LYS A 106 6.58 23.26 18.99
CA LYS A 106 6.08 23.13 17.61
C LYS A 106 4.97 24.13 17.25
N PHE A 107 4.32 24.72 18.24
CA PHE A 107 3.12 25.52 18.05
C PHE A 107 3.11 26.73 18.99
N THR A 108 3.57 27.86 18.47
CA THR A 108 3.73 29.12 19.19
C THR A 108 2.48 29.99 19.07
N ALA A 109 2.31 30.94 20.01
CA ALA A 109 1.20 31.88 20.00
C ALA A 109 1.15 32.73 18.73
N GLU A 110 2.30 33.14 18.20
CA GLU A 110 2.39 33.88 16.93
C GLU A 110 1.83 33.10 15.75
N ARG A 111 2.08 31.78 15.72
CA ARG A 111 1.57 30.91 14.67
C ARG A 111 0.06 30.72 14.81
N LEU A 112 -0.45 30.57 16.02
CA LEU A 112 -1.89 30.50 16.29
C LEU A 112 -2.61 31.77 15.78
N GLY A 113 -2.05 32.96 16.06
CA GLY A 113 -2.60 34.22 15.56
C GLY A 113 -2.64 34.32 14.03
N LYS A 114 -1.62 33.78 13.35
CA LYS A 114 -1.57 33.75 11.87
C LYS A 114 -2.56 32.78 11.23
N ILE A 115 -2.93 31.71 11.93
CA ILE A 115 -3.83 30.68 11.40
C ILE A 115 -5.27 31.21 11.30
N GLY A 116 -5.65 32.20 12.12
CA GLY A 116 -6.97 32.80 12.05
C GLY A 116 -8.09 31.78 12.29
N VAL A 117 -7.97 30.98 13.36
CA VAL A 117 -8.94 29.92 13.67
C VAL A 117 -10.34 30.54 13.83
N ASN A 118 -11.28 30.09 13.01
CA ASN A 118 -12.69 30.51 13.00
C ASN A 118 -12.91 32.02 12.82
N SER A 119 -12.16 32.68 11.92
CA SER A 119 -12.32 34.13 11.66
C SER A 119 -13.73 34.54 11.25
N ASP A 120 -14.40 33.69 10.46
CA ASP A 120 -15.71 33.99 9.87
C ASP A 120 -16.86 33.33 10.63
N GLY A 121 -16.59 32.85 11.85
CA GLY A 121 -17.48 31.96 12.57
C GLY A 121 -17.38 30.52 12.07
N PHE A 122 -17.79 29.57 12.91
CA PHE A 122 -17.78 28.15 12.60
C PHE A 122 -19.20 27.60 12.36
N LEU A 123 -20.18 28.20 13.03
CA LEU A 123 -21.57 27.75 13.02
C LEU A 123 -22.40 28.53 12.02
N TRP A 124 -23.46 27.88 11.55
CA TRP A 124 -24.47 28.51 10.71
C TRP A 124 -25.44 29.31 11.59
N PRO A 125 -26.18 30.28 11.04
CA PRO A 125 -27.08 31.11 11.85
C PRO A 125 -28.24 30.34 12.51
N GLU A 126 -28.47 29.08 12.13
CA GLU A 126 -29.52 28.22 12.68
C GLU A 126 -29.06 27.33 13.85
N GLU A 127 -27.76 27.30 14.16
CA GLU A 127 -27.16 26.52 15.27
C GLU A 127 -26.96 27.32 16.57
#